data_AF-J9GEZ3-F1
#
_entry.id   AF-J9GEZ3-F1
#
_cell.length_a   1.000
_cell.length_b   1.000
_cell.length_c   1.000
_cell.angle_alpha   90.00
_cell.angle_beta   90.00
_cell.angle_gamma   90.00
#
_symmetry.space_group_name_H-M   'P 1'
#
loop_
_entity.id
_entity.type
_entity.pdbx_description
1 polymer ?
#
loop_
_entity_poly.entity_id
_entity_poly.type
_entity_poly.pdbx_seq_one_letter_code
_entity_poly.pdbx_strand_id
1 'polypeptide(L)' 'GMNNKEIADYLFLSVHTVTTHRRNISNKLQIHSTAGLIIYAIANKLVNIEDIQE' A
#
# COMPACT_ATOMS: atom_id res chain seq x y z
N GLY A 1 -7.40 3.81 5.11
CA GLY A 1 -6.62 2.90 4.25
C GLY A 1 -6.69 1.50 4.84
N MET A 2 -6.76 0.47 3.99
CA MET A 2 -6.94 -0.91 4.42
C MET A 2 -5.79 -1.41 5.30
N ASN A 3 -6.10 -2.25 6.29
CA ASN A 3 -5.12 -2.94 7.11
C ASN A 3 -4.60 -4.22 6.42
N ASN A 4 -3.53 -4.84 6.96
CA ASN A 4 -2.89 -6.00 6.32
C ASN A 4 -3.82 -7.21 6.16
N LYS A 5 -4.82 -7.36 7.04
CA LYS A 5 -5.80 -8.45 6.96
C LYS A 5 -6.81 -8.19 5.84
N GLU A 6 -7.36 -6.98 5.77
CA GLU A 6 -8.28 -6.59 4.70
C GLU A 6 -7.64 -6.72 3.30
N ILE A 7 -6.37 -6.32 3.15
CA ILE A 7 -5.63 -6.47 1.89
C ILE A 7 -5.42 -7.96 1.55
N ALA A 8 -5.09 -8.77 2.56
CA ALA A 8 -4.88 -10.20 2.40
C ALA A 8 -6.16 -10.90 1.96
N ASP A 9 -7.29 -10.58 2.60
CA ASP A 9 -8.60 -11.12 2.28
C ASP A 9 -9.04 -10.71 0.85
N TYR A 10 -8.84 -9.45 0.47
CA TYR A 10 -9.17 -8.95 -0.88
C TYR A 10 -8.34 -9.60 -2.00
N LEU A 11 -7.06 -9.87 -1.74
CA LEU A 11 -6.14 -10.45 -2.73
C LEU A 11 -6.03 -11.98 -2.65
N PHE A 12 -6.78 -12.64 -1.76
CA PHE A 12 -6.68 -14.06 -1.47
C PHE A 12 -5.23 -14.51 -1.11
N LEU A 13 -4.53 -13.68 -0.34
CA LEU A 13 -3.15 -13.92 0.10
C LEU A 13 -3.08 -14.16 1.61
N SER A 14 -1.93 -14.66 2.09
CA SER A 14 -1.68 -14.70 3.52
C SER A 14 -1.31 -13.30 4.06
N VAL A 15 -1.70 -13.00 5.31
CA VAL A 15 -1.32 -11.75 6.00
C VAL A 15 0.21 -11.61 6.08
N HIS A 16 0.94 -12.72 6.22
CA HIS A 16 2.39 -12.73 6.23
C HIS A 16 2.98 -12.25 4.90
N THR A 17 2.40 -12.70 3.78
CA THR A 17 2.80 -12.28 2.43
C THR A 17 2.60 -10.78 2.26
N VAL A 18 1.43 -10.24 2.62
CA VAL A 18 1.15 -8.79 2.54
C VAL A 18 2.13 -7.99 3.40
N THR A 19 2.37 -8.44 4.63
CA THR A 19 3.31 -7.78 5.55
C THR A 19 4.72 -7.70 4.96
N THR A 20 5.19 -8.80 4.37
CA THR A 20 6.49 -8.87 3.70
C THR A 20 6.57 -7.94 2.49
N HIS A 21 5.53 -7.90 1.65
CA HIS A 21 5.49 -6.97 0.51
C HIS A 21 5.54 -5.51 0.96
N ARG A 22 4.75 -5.12 1.97
CA ARG A 22 4.76 -3.76 2.51
C ARG A 22 6.14 -3.36 3.02
N ARG A 23 6.81 -4.25 3.77
CA ARG A 23 8.19 -4.02 4.24
C ARG A 23 9.15 -3.81 3.07
N ASN A 24 9.06 -4.65 2.03
CA ASN A 24 9.92 -4.54 0.86
C ASN A 24 9.68 -3.24 0.08
N ILE A 25 8.43 -2.79 -0.06
CA ILE A 25 8.09 -1.52 -0.71
C ILE A 25 8.68 -0.36 0.09
N SER A 26 8.43 -0.31 1.41
CA SER A 26 9.01 0.70 2.29
C SER A 26 10.53 0.76 2.21
N ASN A 27 11.21 -0.39 2.19
CA ASN A 27 12.66 -0.46 2.08
C ASN A 27 13.16 -0.01 0.70
N LYS A 28 12.49 -0.38 -0.40
CA LYS A 28 12.89 0.05 -1.74
C LYS A 28 12.73 1.55 -1.95
N LEU A 29 11.70 2.13 -1.35
CA LEU A 29 11.40 3.56 -1.47
C LEU A 29 12.06 4.41 -0.37
N GLN A 30 12.62 3.79 0.68
CA GLN A 30 13.11 4.45 1.89
C GLN A 30 12.02 5.30 2.57
N ILE A 31 10.76 4.85 2.50
CA ILE A 31 9.60 5.52 3.10
C ILE A 31 8.96 4.58 4.13
N HIS A 32 9.05 4.98 5.40
CA HIS A 32 8.59 4.17 6.54
C HIS A 32 7.24 4.62 7.12
N SER A 33 6.61 5.65 6.53
CA SER A 33 5.28 6.11 6.94
C SER A 33 4.24 5.79 5.87
N THR A 34 3.06 5.31 6.31
CA THR A 34 1.94 5.04 5.40
C THR A 34 1.50 6.31 4.67
N ALA A 35 1.48 7.46 5.35
CA ALA A 35 1.16 8.74 4.74
C ALA A 35 2.18 9.13 3.65
N GLY A 36 3.48 8.93 3.90
CA GLY A 36 4.52 9.17 2.90
C GLY A 36 4.37 8.27 1.67
N LEU A 37 4.00 7.00 1.87
CA LEU A 37 3.74 6.07 0.75
C LEU A 37 2.53 6.51 -0.09
N ILE A 38 1.46 7.01 0.54
CA ILE A 38 0.28 7.54 -0.17
C ILE A 38 0.66 8.77 -1.00
N ILE A 39 1.37 9.73 -0.40
CA ILE A 39 1.83 10.93 -1.10
C ILE A 39 2.73 10.55 -2.28
N TYR A 40 3.65 9.60 -2.07
CA TYR A 40 4.51 9.09 -3.14
C TYR A 40 3.70 8.46 -4.28
N ALA A 41 2.69 7.64 -3.97
CA ALA A 41 1.84 7.01 -4.96
C ALA A 41 1.06 8.03 -5.81
N ILE A 42 0.53 9.08 -5.19
CA ILE A 42 -0.15 10.18 -5.88
C ILE A 42 0.84 10.96 -6.76
N ALA A 43 1.99 11.35 -6.22
CA ALA A 43 3.01 12.12 -6.94
C ALA A 43 3.56 11.38 -8.17
N ASN A 44 3.62 10.04 -8.11
CA ASN A 44 4.09 9.18 -9.21
C ASN A 44 2.95 8.67 -10.11
N LYS A 45 1.71 9.16 -9.95
CA LYS A 45 0.54 8.74 -10.75
C LYS A 45 0.27 7.24 -10.69
N LEU A 46 0.59 6.60 -9.57
CA LEU A 46 0.28 5.17 -9.31
C LEU A 46 -1.16 4.98 -8.82
N VAL A 47 -1.78 6.06 -8.33
CA VAL A 47 -3.16 6.10 -7.85
C VAL A 47 -3.74 7.46 -8.26
N ASN A 48 -4.91 7.46 -8.91
CA ASN A 48 -5.66 8.70 -9.13
C ASN A 48 -6.60 8.93 -7.95
N ILE A 49 -6.78 10.19 -7.58
CA ILE A 49 -7.67 10.57 -6.46
C ILE A 49 -9.14 10.33 -6.83
N GLU A 50 -9.46 10.40 -8.14
CA GLU A 50 -10.79 10.14 -8.69
C GLU A 50 -11.23 8.68 -8.45
N ASP A 51 -10.30 7.72 -8.51
CA ASP A 51 -10.56 6.28 -8.29
C ASP A 51 -10.88 5.94 -6.82
N ILE A 52 -10.74 6.89 -5.89
CA ILE A 52 -10.94 6.69 -4.44
C ILE A 52 -12.36 7.10 -4.01
N GLN A 53 -13.16 7.70 -4.90
CA GLN A 53 -14.48 8.26 -4.58
C GLN A 53 -15.69 7.32 -4.83
N GLU A 54 -15.47 6.05 -5.19
CA GLU A 54 -16.55 5.03 -5.24
C GLU A 54 -16.66 4.19 -3.97
#